data_AF-A0A7K0R0C3-F1
#
_entry.id   AF-A0A7K0R0C3-F1
#
_cell.length_a   1.000
_cell.length_b   1.000
_cell.length_c   1.000
_cell.angle_alpha   90.00
_cell.angle_beta   90.00
_cell.angle_gamma   90.00
#
_symmetry.space_group_name_H-M   'P 1'
#
loop_
_entity.id
_entity.type
_entity.pdbx_description
1 polymer ?
#
loop_
_entity_poly.entity_id
_entity_poly.type
_entity_poly.pdbx_seq_one_letter_code
_entity_poly.pdbx_strand_id
1 'polypeptide(L)' 'MSSPTTPGSIGPGEFFPVIGVGPHEKPWPEGAQYDSELLLNGDRRNVLDHYRYWSVEAIVADLDTKRHKLHIAIEN' A
#
# COMPACT_ATOMS: atom_id res chain seq x y z
N MET A 1 17.47 -9.48 -25.57
CA MET A 1 16.16 -9.16 -24.98
C MET A 1 16.42 -8.59 -23.60
N SER A 2 16.60 -7.27 -23.54
CA SER A 2 17.20 -6.59 -22.39
C SER A 2 16.14 -6.11 -21.40
N SER A 3 16.21 -6.63 -20.18
CA SER A 3 16.13 -5.87 -18.92
C SER A 3 16.70 -6.77 -17.82
N PRO A 4 17.42 -6.18 -16.86
CA PRO A 4 16.72 -5.70 -15.68
C PRO A 4 16.99 -4.22 -15.43
N THR A 5 15.92 -3.49 -15.14
CA THR A 5 15.95 -2.14 -14.59
C THR A 5 16.80 -2.14 -13.32
N THR A 6 17.90 -1.39 -13.35
CA THR A 6 18.80 -1.09 -12.24
C THR A 6 17.99 -0.61 -11.02
N PRO A 7 18.12 -1.22 -9.82
CA PRO A 7 17.63 -0.60 -8.59
C PRO A 7 18.45 0.67 -8.33
N GLY A 8 17.77 1.76 -7.99
CA GLY A 8 18.35 3.09 -7.84
C GLY A 8 19.66 3.10 -7.05
N SER A 9 20.68 3.74 -7.62
CA SER A 9 21.96 3.99 -6.96
C SER A 9 21.73 5.00 -5.83
N ILE A 10 21.65 4.49 -4.60
CA ILE A 10 21.57 5.27 -3.35
C ILE A 10 22.98 5.77 -2.97
N GLY A 11 23.14 7.08 -2.77
CA GLY A 11 24.35 7.65 -2.22
C GLY A 11 24.54 7.32 -0.73
N PRO A 12 25.76 7.45 -0.17
CA PRO A 12 25.99 7.19 1.25
C PRO A 12 25.19 8.19 2.11
N GLY A 13 24.12 7.70 2.76
CA GLY A 13 23.29 8.45 3.70
C GLY A 13 21.79 8.52 3.37
N GLU A 14 21.35 8.06 2.19
CA GLU A 14 19.98 8.27 1.71
C GLU A 14 19.18 6.96 1.61
N PHE A 15 18.68 6.45 2.74
CA PHE A 15 17.77 5.31 2.74
C PHE A 15 16.33 5.80 2.49
N PHE A 16 15.87 5.76 1.24
CA PHE A 16 14.43 5.79 0.99
C PHE A 16 13.85 4.48 1.51
N PRO A 17 12.87 4.49 2.44
CA PRO A 17 12.19 3.26 2.80
C PRO A 17 11.59 2.66 1.53
N VAL A 18 11.77 1.36 1.33
CA VAL A 18 11.08 0.65 0.26
C VAL A 18 9.59 0.71 0.58
N ILE A 19 8.87 1.58 -0.13
CA ILE A 19 7.42 1.71 0.02
C ILE A 19 6.80 0.63 -0.87
N GLY A 20 6.31 -0.43 -0.24
CA GLY A 20 5.55 -1.46 -0.93
C GLY A 20 5.84 -2.87 -0.47
N VAL A 21 4.87 -3.74 -0.70
CA VAL A 21 4.94 -5.19 -0.53
C VAL A 21 4.70 -5.85 -1.88
N GLY A 22 5.37 -6.98 -2.13
CA GLY A 22 5.19 -7.76 -3.36
C GLY A 22 3.82 -8.45 -3.42
N PRO A 23 3.58 -9.30 -4.43
CA PRO A 23 2.37 -10.12 -4.51
C PRO A 23 2.12 -10.96 -3.25
N HIS A 24 0.84 -11.16 -2.91
CA HIS A 24 0.46 -12.04 -1.81
C HIS A 24 0.53 -13.51 -2.24
N GLU A 25 1.11 -14.35 -1.38
CA GLU A 25 1.20 -15.80 -1.60
C GLU A 25 -0.19 -16.46 -1.58
N LYS A 26 -0.39 -17.53 -2.35
CA LYS A 26 -1.66 -18.28 -2.32
C LYS A 26 -1.69 -19.25 -1.13
N PRO A 27 -2.86 -19.50 -0.50
CA PRO A 27 -4.18 -18.99 -0.89
C PRO A 27 -4.37 -17.52 -0.50
N TRP A 28 -5.05 -16.78 -1.35
CA TRP A 28 -5.40 -15.40 -1.06
C TRP A 28 -6.47 -15.32 0.03
N PRO A 29 -6.46 -14.26 0.84
CA PRO A 29 -7.53 -14.03 1.79
C PRO A 29 -8.84 -13.75 1.06
N GLU A 30 -9.94 -14.24 1.63
CA GLU A 30 -11.29 -13.98 1.14
C GLU A 30 -11.88 -12.75 1.83
N GLY A 31 -12.55 -11.88 1.08
CA GLY A 31 -13.22 -10.70 1.62
C GLY A 31 -13.44 -9.62 0.57
N ALA A 32 -14.55 -8.89 0.67
CA ALA A 32 -14.90 -7.80 -0.25
C ALA A 32 -13.93 -6.61 -0.15
N GLN A 33 -13.18 -6.51 0.95
CA GLN A 33 -12.19 -5.47 1.16
C GLN A 33 -10.90 -5.69 0.36
N TYR A 34 -10.59 -6.93 -0.02
CA TYR A 34 -9.34 -7.24 -0.72
C TYR A 34 -9.47 -6.99 -2.22
N ASP A 35 -8.44 -6.37 -2.78
CA ASP A 35 -8.32 -6.11 -4.21
C ASP A 35 -7.42 -7.18 -4.85
N SER A 36 -8.00 -7.97 -5.77
CA SER A 36 -7.30 -9.03 -6.49
C SER A 36 -6.09 -8.55 -7.28
N GLU A 37 -6.11 -7.33 -7.82
CA GLU A 37 -4.99 -6.77 -8.58
C GLU A 37 -3.83 -6.44 -7.64
N LEU A 38 -4.10 -5.96 -6.43
CA LEU A 38 -3.07 -5.72 -5.43
C LEU A 38 -2.50 -7.03 -4.90
N LEU A 39 -3.34 -8.04 -4.66
CA LEU A 39 -2.89 -9.37 -4.27
C LEU A 39 -2.00 -10.01 -5.34
N LEU A 40 -2.32 -9.81 -6.62
CA LEU A 40 -1.57 -10.38 -7.75
C LEU A 40 -0.25 -9.65 -8.04
N ASN A 41 -0.26 -8.32 -8.02
CA ASN A 41 0.87 -7.50 -8.50
C ASN A 41 1.71 -6.92 -7.35
N GLY A 42 1.20 -7.01 -6.12
CA GLY A 42 1.75 -6.35 -4.95
C GLY A 42 1.18 -4.95 -4.74
N ASP A 43 1.30 -4.48 -3.52
CA ASP A 43 0.82 -3.18 -3.10
C ASP A 43 2.00 -2.24 -2.87
N ARG A 44 2.19 -1.26 -3.75
CA ARG A 44 3.27 -0.26 -3.66
C ARG A 44 2.83 1.06 -3.02
N ARG A 45 1.61 1.12 -2.48
CA ARG A 45 1.07 2.35 -1.89
C ARG A 45 1.72 2.61 -0.53
N ASN A 46 1.72 3.87 -0.10
CA ASN A 46 2.08 4.24 1.26
C ASN A 46 0.82 4.18 2.14
N VAL A 47 0.48 2.97 2.58
CA VAL A 47 -0.61 2.69 3.51
C VAL A 47 -0.06 1.89 4.68
N LEU A 48 -0.75 1.96 5.82
CA LEU A 48 -0.44 1.12 6.96
C LEU A 48 -0.51 -0.37 6.57
N ASP A 49 0.33 -1.19 7.19
CA ASP A 49 0.40 -2.63 6.88
C ASP A 49 -0.95 -3.34 7.04
N HIS A 50 -1.79 -2.86 7.97
CA HIS A 50 -3.15 -3.36 8.18
C HIS A 50 -4.05 -3.24 6.94
N TYR A 51 -3.80 -2.26 6.07
CA TYR A 51 -4.59 -1.99 4.86
C TYR A 51 -3.94 -2.50 3.58
N ARG A 52 -2.85 -3.26 3.68
CA ARG A 52 -2.19 -3.81 2.49
C ARG A 52 -3.15 -4.72 1.75
N TYR A 53 -3.14 -4.57 0.42
CA TYR A 53 -4.03 -5.27 -0.49
C TYR A 53 -5.52 -4.92 -0.35
N TRP A 54 -5.90 -3.99 0.53
CA TRP A 54 -7.28 -3.52 0.58
C TRP A 54 -7.56 -2.51 -0.54
N SER A 55 -8.77 -2.53 -1.07
CA SER A 55 -9.25 -1.48 -1.97
C SER A 55 -9.27 -0.15 -1.22
N VAL A 56 -9.03 0.95 -1.94
CA VAL A 56 -9.09 2.30 -1.32
C VAL A 56 -10.47 2.54 -0.71
N GLU A 57 -11.52 2.06 -1.37
CA GLU A 57 -12.91 2.15 -0.89
C GLU A 57 -13.11 1.46 0.46
N ALA A 58 -12.56 0.26 0.64
CA ALA A 58 -12.66 -0.47 1.91
C ALA A 58 -11.88 0.23 3.04
N ILE A 59 -10.73 0.82 2.72
CA ILE A 59 -9.95 1.63 3.68
C ILE A 59 -10.77 2.85 4.10
N VAL A 60 -11.37 3.56 3.14
CA VAL A 60 -12.23 4.73 3.43
C VAL A 60 -13.42 4.33 4.30
N ALA A 61 -14.10 3.24 3.97
CA ALA A 61 -15.25 2.74 4.74
C ALA A 61 -14.86 2.37 6.18
N ASP A 62 -13.72 1.69 6.38
CA ASP A 62 -13.22 1.37 7.72
C ASP A 62 -12.82 2.63 8.50
N LEU A 63 -12.13 3.57 7.85
CA LEU A 63 -11.81 4.87 8.46
C LEU A 63 -13.09 5.63 8.82
N ASP A 64 -14.14 5.59 8.01
CA ASP A 64 -15.43 6.22 8.31
C ASP A 64 -16.06 5.67 9.60
N THR A 65 -15.88 4.39 9.91
CA THR A 65 -16.34 3.82 11.20
C THR A 65 -15.56 4.35 12.41
N LYS A 66 -14.29 4.71 12.19
CA LYS A 66 -13.36 5.16 13.23
C LYS A 66 -13.27 6.69 13.32
N ARG A 67 -13.90 7.42 12.40
CA ARG A 67 -13.90 8.88 12.36
C ARG A 67 -14.60 9.44 13.59
N HIS A 68 -13.82 9.78 14.60
CA HIS A 68 -14.17 10.85 15.52
C HIS A 68 -13.99 12.19 14.81
N LYS A 69 -14.88 13.17 15.02
CA LYS A 69 -14.74 14.52 14.45
C LYS A 69 -13.38 15.11 14.85
N LEU A 70 -12.40 15.05 13.96
CA LEU A 70 -11.11 15.71 14.12
C LEU A 70 -11.03 16.81 13.07
N HIS A 71 -10.99 18.05 13.56
CA HIS A 71 -10.72 19.23 12.77
C HIS A 71 -9.23 19.19 12.40
N ILE A 72 -8.90 18.64 11.23
CA ILE A 72 -7.54 18.74 10.70
C ILE A 72 -7.53 19.92 9.73
N ALA A 73 -6.90 21.02 10.14
CA ALA A 73 -6.43 22.02 9.19
C ALA A 73 -5.14 21.47 8.56
N ILE A 74 -5.23 20.87 7.37
CA ILE A 74 -4.04 20.62 6.56
C ILE A 74 -3.87 21.86 5.67
N GLU A 75 -2.86 22.67 5.96
CA GLU A 75 -2.33 23.64 5.01
C GLU A 75 -1.19 22.94 4.23
N ASN A 76 -1.25 22.99 2.91
CA ASN A 76 -0.31 22.36 1.98
C ASN A 76 0.28 23.42 1.06
#